data_AF-A0A3G9JT54-F1
#
_entry.id   AF-A0A3G9JT54-F1
#
_cell.length_a   1.000
_cell.length_b   1.000
_cell.length_c   1.000
_cell.angle_alpha   90.00
_cell.angle_beta   90.00
_cell.angle_gamma   90.00
#
_symmetry.space_group_name_H-M   'P 1'
#
loop_
_entity.id
_entity.type
_entity.pdbx_description
1 polymer ?
#
loop_
_entity_poly.entity_id
_entity_poly.type
_entity_poly.pdbx_seq_one_letter_code
_entity_poly.pdbx_strand_id
1 'polypeptide(L)'
;MTSKEAALALNAYLRKEPVIQEYQRYEAALKKHPELAKAEEELKAMQKQLIALKAKDQLDLSLEQDYARLKKQFYENPLVVNYMALKEEVNDLLVNVESLLNEGLNSTD
;
A
#
# COMPACT_ATOMS: atom_id res chain seq x y z
N MET A 1 22.14 -2.45 26.40
CA MET A 1 21.56 -2.23 25.06
C MET A 1 20.84 -0.90 25.08
N THR A 2 21.18 0.02 24.19
CA THR A 2 20.48 1.30 24.04
C THR A 2 19.17 1.14 23.26
N SER A 3 18.24 2.08 23.37
CA SER A 3 17.00 2.08 22.57
C SER A 3 17.28 2.05 21.07
N LYS A 4 18.36 2.70 20.62
CA LYS A 4 18.83 2.67 19.24
C LYS A 4 19.32 1.29 18.80
N GLU A 5 20.09 0.60 19.64
CA GLU A 5 20.56 -0.77 19.36
C GLU A 5 19.39 -1.74 19.28
N ALA A 6 18.40 -1.62 20.16
CA ALA A 6 17.18 -2.42 20.13
C ALA A 6 16.37 -2.18 18.85
N ALA A 7 16.18 -0.92 18.44
CA ALA A 7 15.48 -0.58 17.20
C ALA A 7 16.19 -1.11 15.94
N LEU A 8 17.52 -1.07 15.90
CA LEU A 8 18.31 -1.64 14.81
C LEU A 8 18.18 -3.17 14.77
N ALA A 9 18.21 -3.84 15.92
CA ALA A 9 18.03 -5.28 16.02
C ALA A 9 16.63 -5.70 15.54
N LEU A 10 15.58 -4.98 15.97
CA LEU A 10 14.20 -5.22 15.53
C LEU A 10 14.05 -5.00 14.02
N ASN A 11 14.62 -3.93 13.46
CA ASN A 11 14.59 -3.70 12.02
C ASN A 11 15.30 -4.82 11.24
N ALA A 12 16.46 -5.26 11.71
CA ALA A 12 17.20 -6.36 11.09
C ALA A 12 16.46 -7.70 11.18
N TYR A 13 15.69 -7.91 12.25
CA TYR A 13 14.81 -9.06 12.41
C TYR A 13 13.64 -8.99 11.42
N LEU A 14 12.90 -7.88 11.39
CA LEU A 14 11.76 -7.68 10.47
C LEU A 14 12.17 -7.83 9.00
N ARG A 15 13.36 -7.37 8.61
CA ARG A 15 13.88 -7.56 7.24
C ARG A 15 14.05 -9.03 6.82
N LYS A 16 14.09 -9.95 7.78
CA LYS A 16 14.19 -11.40 7.53
C LYS A 16 12.82 -12.09 7.48
N GLU A 17 11.75 -11.40 7.86
CA GLU A 17 10.40 -11.95 7.80
C GLU A 17 10.01 -12.25 6.34
N PRO A 18 9.53 -13.46 6.03
CA PRO A 18 9.22 -13.87 4.66
C PRO A 18 8.26 -12.90 3.95
N VAL A 19 7.25 -12.40 4.67
CA VAL A 19 6.27 -11.45 4.14
C VAL A 19 6.91 -10.12 3.72
N ILE A 20 7.89 -9.64 4.47
CA ILE A 20 8.63 -8.41 4.15
C ILE A 20 9.55 -8.62 2.94
N GLN A 21 10.18 -9.79 2.84
CA GLN A 21 11.02 -10.12 1.68
C GLN A 21 10.20 -10.26 0.40
N GLU A 22 9.05 -10.94 0.47
CA GLU A 22 8.17 -11.11 -0.67
C GLU A 22 7.54 -9.76 -1.09
N TYR A 23 7.12 -8.92 -0.13
CA TYR A 23 6.69 -7.55 -0.40
C TYR A 23 7.76 -6.75 -1.16
N GLN A 24 9.02 -6.77 -0.69
CA GLN A 24 10.13 -6.06 -1.36
C GLN A 24 10.39 -6.59 -2.77
N ARG A 25 10.25 -7.90 -2.98
CA ARG A 25 10.38 -8.51 -4.32
C ARG A 25 9.28 -8.02 -5.25
N TYR A 26 8.03 -7.95 -4.80
CA TYR A 26 6.91 -7.42 -5.59
C TYR A 26 7.06 -5.90 -5.84
N GLU A 27 7.55 -5.13 -4.87
CA GLU A 27 7.86 -3.72 -5.05
C GLU A 27 8.93 -3.52 -6.14
N ALA A 28 9.99 -4.33 -6.12
CA ALA A 28 11.04 -4.30 -7.15
C ALA A 28 10.52 -4.74 -8.53
N ALA A 29 9.59 -5.68 -8.58
CA ALA A 29 8.93 -6.10 -9.82
C ALA A 29 8.06 -4.96 -10.38
N LEU A 30 7.25 -4.30 -9.55
CA LEU A 30 6.42 -3.16 -9.97
C LEU A 30 7.24 -2.01 -10.56
N LYS A 31 8.44 -1.73 -10.04
CA LYS A 31 9.34 -0.70 -10.59
C LYS A 31 9.76 -0.97 -12.05
N LYS A 32 9.64 -2.21 -12.54
CA LYS A 32 9.91 -2.58 -13.94
C LYS A 32 8.71 -2.31 -14.86
N HIS A 33 7.57 -1.91 -14.30
CA HIS A 33 6.30 -1.67 -14.98
C HIS A 33 5.84 -0.21 -14.78
N PRO A 34 6.55 0.78 -15.38
CA PRO A 34 6.19 2.19 -15.24
C PRO A 34 4.78 2.52 -15.76
N GLU A 35 4.22 1.70 -16.64
CA GLU A 35 2.83 1.79 -17.08
C GLU A 35 1.83 1.62 -15.94
N LEU A 36 2.13 0.79 -14.94
CA LEU A 36 1.27 0.60 -13.77
C LEU A 36 1.31 1.83 -12.86
N ALA A 37 2.49 2.42 -12.66
CA ALA A 37 2.61 3.67 -11.91
C ALA A 37 1.81 4.80 -12.57
N LYS A 38 1.89 4.93 -13.90
CA LYS A 38 1.08 5.89 -14.66
C LYS A 38 -0.42 5.62 -14.55
N ALA A 39 -0.83 4.35 -14.64
CA ALA A 39 -2.23 3.98 -14.47
C ALA A 39 -2.77 4.32 -13.08
N GLU A 40 -1.96 4.15 -12.02
CA GLU A 40 -2.33 4.56 -10.67
C GLU A 40 -2.50 6.08 -10.54
N GLU A 41 -1.60 6.87 -11.13
CA GLU A 41 -1.70 8.33 -11.16
C GLU A 41 -2.93 8.80 -11.93
N GLU A 42 -3.21 8.20 -13.09
CA GLU A 42 -4.38 8.48 -13.91
C GLU A 42 -5.67 8.16 -13.14
N LEU A 43 -5.73 7.00 -12.47
CA LEU A 43 -6.87 6.64 -11.60
C LEU A 43 -7.13 7.68 -10.51
N LYS A 44 -6.08 8.16 -9.83
CA LYS A 44 -6.20 9.20 -8.81
C LYS A 44 -6.71 10.52 -9.40
N ALA A 45 -6.22 10.89 -10.58
CA ALA A 45 -6.66 12.11 -11.27
C ALA A 45 -8.13 12.03 -11.68
N MET A 46 -8.54 10.92 -12.31
CA MET A 46 -9.94 10.66 -12.71
C MET A 46 -10.87 10.62 -11.49
N GLN A 47 -10.46 9.96 -10.40
CA GLN A 47 -11.24 9.94 -9.16
C GLN A 47 -11.45 11.35 -8.60
N LYS A 48 -10.41 12.18 -8.59
CA LYS A 48 -10.52 13.58 -8.13
C LYS A 48 -11.46 14.40 -9.02
N GLN A 49 -11.41 14.20 -10.33
CA GLN A 49 -12.32 14.85 -11.29
C GLN A 49 -13.78 14.42 -11.05
N LEU A 50 -14.03 13.13 -10.88
CA LEU A 50 -15.36 12.59 -10.57
C LEU A 50 -15.92 13.16 -9.26
N ILE A 51 -15.11 13.25 -8.21
CA ILE A 51 -15.52 13.88 -6.94
C ILE A 51 -15.89 15.35 -7.16
N ALA A 52 -15.11 16.09 -7.95
CA ALA A 52 -15.37 17.50 -8.22
C ALA A 52 -16.64 17.73 -9.05
N LEU A 53 -16.93 16.86 -10.02
CA LEU A 53 -18.18 16.89 -10.80
C LEU A 53 -19.38 16.56 -9.92
N LYS A 54 -19.27 15.51 -9.10
CA LYS A 54 -20.31 15.11 -8.15
C LYS A 54 -20.64 16.21 -7.15
N ALA A 55 -19.64 16.96 -6.67
CA ALA A 55 -19.85 18.10 -5.78
C ALA A 55 -20.61 19.27 -6.44
N LYS A 56 -20.73 19.28 -7.77
CA LYS A 56 -21.48 20.28 -8.56
C LYS A 56 -22.78 19.72 -9.13
N ASP A 57 -23.21 18.53 -8.70
CA ASP A 57 -24.33 17.78 -9.29
C ASP A 57 -24.21 17.59 -10.81
N GLN A 58 -22.96 17.52 -11.31
CA GLN A 58 -22.65 17.24 -12.70
C GLN A 58 -22.32 15.76 -12.89
N LEU A 59 -22.84 15.18 -13.97
CA LEU A 59 -22.61 13.79 -14.34
C LEU A 59 -21.78 13.74 -15.62
N ASP A 60 -20.74 12.90 -15.62
CA ASP A 60 -19.95 12.57 -16.80
C ASP A 60 -19.85 11.04 -16.91
N LEU A 61 -20.79 10.45 -17.64
CA LEU A 61 -20.88 9.01 -17.83
C LEU A 61 -19.67 8.44 -18.59
N SER A 62 -19.03 9.23 -19.46
CA SER A 62 -17.83 8.77 -20.18
C SER A 62 -16.67 8.62 -19.20
N LEU A 63 -16.44 9.64 -18.38
CA LEU A 63 -15.38 9.62 -17.37
C LEU A 63 -15.61 8.49 -16.34
N GLU A 64 -16.86 8.26 -15.93
CA GLU A 64 -17.20 7.14 -15.03
C GLU A 64 -16.89 5.77 -15.65
N GLN A 65 -17.24 5.57 -16.93
CA GLN A 65 -16.98 4.32 -17.64
C GLN A 65 -15.49 4.09 -17.86
N ASP A 66 -14.75 5.12 -18.27
CA ASP A 66 -13.31 5.04 -18.48
C ASP A 66 -12.59 4.76 -17.16
N TYR A 67 -13.00 5.43 -16.07
CA TYR A 67 -12.49 5.18 -14.73
C TYR A 67 -12.75 3.73 -14.29
N ALA A 68 -13.98 3.23 -14.47
CA ALA A 68 -14.32 1.86 -14.11
C ALA A 68 -13.49 0.82 -14.89
N ARG A 69 -13.26 1.07 -16.20
CA ARG A 69 -12.44 0.19 -17.05
C ARG A 69 -10.98 0.19 -16.61
N LEU A 70 -10.37 1.36 -16.44
CA LEU A 70 -8.98 1.47 -16.00
C LEU A 70 -8.80 0.89 -14.60
N LYS A 71 -9.76 1.16 -13.71
CA LYS A 71 -9.77 0.64 -12.33
C LYS A 71 -9.75 -0.88 -12.35
N LYS A 72 -10.63 -1.50 -13.14
CA LYS A 72 -10.68 -2.95 -13.31
C LYS A 72 -9.34 -3.49 -13.81
N GLN A 73 -8.79 -2.93 -14.88
CA GLN A 73 -7.51 -3.38 -15.44
C GLN A 73 -6.35 -3.28 -14.45
N PHE A 74 -6.30 -2.19 -13.68
CA PHE A 74 -5.26 -1.97 -12.69
C PHE A 74 -5.38 -2.92 -11.50
N TYR A 75 -6.55 -2.99 -10.87
CA TYR A 75 -6.77 -3.80 -9.66
C TYR A 75 -6.97 -5.29 -9.93
N GLU A 76 -7.17 -5.73 -11.17
CA GLU A 76 -7.15 -7.15 -11.55
C GLU A 76 -5.77 -7.60 -12.07
N ASN A 77 -4.82 -6.69 -12.23
CA ASN A 77 -3.47 -7.05 -12.63
C ASN A 77 -2.81 -7.93 -11.54
N PRO A 78 -2.36 -9.16 -11.85
CA PRO A 78 -1.82 -10.07 -10.83
C PRO A 78 -0.64 -9.50 -10.03
N LEU A 79 0.18 -8.66 -10.65
CA LEU A 79 1.31 -8.04 -9.96
C LEU A 79 0.84 -6.99 -8.94
N VAL A 80 -0.18 -6.20 -9.31
CA VAL A 80 -0.80 -5.21 -8.42
C VAL A 80 -1.55 -5.89 -7.29
N VAL A 81 -2.39 -6.88 -7.59
CA VAL A 81 -3.17 -7.63 -6.59
C VAL A 81 -2.25 -8.21 -5.51
N ASN A 82 -1.23 -8.94 -5.92
CA ASN A 82 -0.30 -9.58 -4.99
C ASN A 82 0.49 -8.55 -4.18
N TYR A 83 0.95 -7.46 -4.81
CA TYR A 83 1.62 -6.39 -4.10
C TYR A 83 0.71 -5.74 -3.05
N MET A 84 -0.56 -5.50 -3.36
CA MET A 84 -1.50 -4.88 -2.43
C MET A 84 -1.80 -5.80 -1.24
N ALA A 85 -1.99 -7.09 -1.47
CA ALA A 85 -2.16 -8.07 -0.39
C ALA A 85 -0.93 -8.12 0.52
N LEU A 86 0.27 -8.23 -0.05
CA LEU A 86 1.52 -8.22 0.72
C LEU A 86 1.73 -6.90 1.48
N LYS A 87 1.34 -5.77 0.88
CA LYS A 87 1.41 -4.46 1.54
C LYS A 87 0.52 -4.40 2.77
N GLU A 88 -0.69 -4.96 2.69
CA GLU A 88 -1.62 -5.05 3.81
C GLU A 88 -1.07 -5.98 4.90
N GLU A 89 -0.57 -7.16 4.55
CA GLU A 89 0.03 -8.09 5.52
C GLU A 89 1.26 -7.51 6.21
N VAL A 90 2.15 -6.81 5.47
CA VAL A 90 3.28 -6.09 6.07
C VAL A 90 2.80 -4.98 6.99
N ASN A 91 1.76 -4.24 6.61
CA ASN A 91 1.18 -3.20 7.46
C ASN A 91 0.66 -3.77 8.77
N ASP A 92 -0.10 -4.87 8.71
CA ASP A 92 -0.64 -5.53 9.90
C ASP A 92 0.47 -6.05 10.82
N LEU A 93 1.53 -6.62 10.25
CA LEU A 93 2.73 -7.00 11.01
C LEU A 93 3.33 -5.80 11.75
N LEU A 94 3.50 -4.66 11.07
CA LEU A 94 4.09 -3.47 11.66
C LEU A 94 3.20 -2.85 12.75
N VAL A 95 1.88 -2.81 12.54
CA VAL A 95 0.90 -2.37 13.55
C VAL A 95 0.94 -3.27 14.78
N ASN A 96 1.03 -4.59 14.60
CA ASN A 96 1.16 -5.53 15.72
C ASN A 96 2.46 -5.32 16.51
N VAL A 97 3.58 -5.10 15.80
CA VAL A 97 4.86 -4.77 16.45
C VAL A 97 4.76 -3.48 17.25
N GLU A 98 4.13 -2.44 16.68
CA GLU A 98 3.90 -1.18 17.38
C GLU A 98 3.04 -1.38 18.65
N SER A 99 1.96 -2.17 18.58
CA SER A 99 1.12 -2.49 19.73
C SER A 99 1.92 -3.17 20.84
N LEU A 100 2.71 -4.19 20.51
CA LEU A 100 3.53 -4.93 21.48
C LEU A 100 4.57 -4.04 22.16
N LEU A 101 5.19 -3.12 21.41
CA LEU A 101 6.12 -2.15 22.00
C LEU A 101 5.41 -1.21 22.96
N ASN A 102 4.24 -0.69 22.57
CA ASN A 102 3.45 0.21 23.41
C ASN A 102 2.93 -0.48 24.68
N GLU A 103 2.44 -1.72 24.56
CA GLU A 103 2.03 -2.53 25.70
C GLU A 103 3.20 -2.79 26.66
N GLY A 104 4.37 -3.19 26.12
CA GLY A 104 5.57 -3.40 26.92
C GLY A 104 6.02 -2.14 27.67
N LEU A 105 5.93 -0.97 27.04
CA LEU A 105 6.26 0.30 27.67
C LEU A 105 5.24 0.68 28.76
N ASN A 106 3.95 0.43 28.53
CA ASN A 106 2.87 0.80 29.46
C ASN A 106 2.64 -0.22 30.60
N SER A 107 3.25 -1.41 30.53
CA SER A 107 3.12 -2.46 31.55
C SER A 107 4.28 -2.50 32.55
N THR A 108 5.19 -1.50 32.50
CA THR A 108 6.33 -1.39 33.42
C THR A 108 6.05 -0.45 34.61
N ASP A 109 4.81 -0.42 35.11
CA ASP A 109 4.39 0.24 36.36
C ASP A 109 4.19 -0.78 37.51
#